data_AF-A0A1U7CMZ1-F1
#
_entry.id   AF-A0A1U7CMZ1-F1
#
_cell.length_a   1.000
_cell.length_b   1.000
_cell.length_c   1.000
_cell.angle_alpha   90.00
_cell.angle_beta   90.00
_cell.angle_gamma   90.00
#
_symmetry.space_group_name_H-M   'P 1'
#
loop_
_entity.id
_entity.type
_entity.pdbx_description
1 polymer ?
#
loop_
_entity_poly.entity_id
_entity_poly.type
_entity_poly.pdbx_seq_one_letter_code
_entity_poly.pdbx_strand_id
1 'polypeptide(L)'
;MSETTVSEGTSTSAERPVSIVWFALGGAAIGALVGVLQSALEYFLRARNVRDVSLTTFLIVYPVVFAIIGWIQSRNPAARRWRRPTAFFATEPLSAEEDEARGRRVRKSVWTGFGTGIVVGATASALDFAWRGWPYVSEMLLFSLFFFPYFGALLGLNLSLKPGDPKPSIRNLRFRMRTLMILTAYLAICLAVAVQTSRVSGAAKIYHFKARNAVTTGGVFQGILDQQIADLGRKRNAEELRAGRIPEGILQSQKDFLRSLDQTATEEYKKYRYGLIADGEQRLADIALSNVDVYSRIVDYFKELAEKYEKARLEPWLPVEPDPPMPGASAPATTPPPGAGTPGSR
;
A
#
# COMPACT_ATOMS: atom_id res chain seq x y z
N MET A 1 5.80 -45.93 65.31
CA MET A 1 6.28 -45.09 64.20
C MET A 1 5.62 -45.62 62.95
N SER A 2 4.57 -44.94 62.48
CA SER A 2 3.73 -45.39 61.38
C SER A 2 4.15 -44.67 60.11
N GLU A 3 4.65 -45.42 59.14
CA GLU A 3 4.91 -44.93 57.78
C GLU A 3 3.58 -44.69 57.07
N THR A 4 3.19 -43.42 56.99
CA THR A 4 2.06 -42.99 56.18
C THR A 4 2.54 -42.88 54.73
N THR A 5 2.41 -43.97 53.97
CA THR A 5 2.49 -43.95 52.50
C THR A 5 1.34 -43.11 51.95
N VAL A 6 1.61 -41.83 51.68
CA VAL A 6 0.72 -40.96 50.91
C VAL A 6 0.78 -41.43 49.46
N SER A 7 -0.22 -42.21 49.06
CA SER A 7 -0.46 -42.53 47.65
C SER A 7 -0.94 -41.25 46.97
N GLU A 8 -0.05 -40.56 46.24
CA GLU A 8 -0.43 -39.51 45.29
C GLU A 8 -1.28 -40.15 44.19
N GLY A 9 -2.60 -40.12 44.41
CA GLY A 9 -3.59 -40.42 43.41
C GLY A 9 -3.40 -39.48 42.22
N THR A 10 -2.66 -39.94 41.23
CA THR A 10 -2.54 -39.30 39.93
C THR A 10 -3.91 -39.33 39.29
N SER A 11 -4.71 -38.29 39.54
CA SER A 11 -5.98 -38.07 38.86
C SER A 11 -5.67 -37.83 37.39
N THR A 12 -5.71 -38.91 36.59
CA THR A 12 -5.76 -38.84 35.14
C THR A 12 -7.11 -38.23 34.75
N SER A 13 -7.23 -36.91 34.94
CA SER A 13 -8.33 -36.15 34.37
C SER A 13 -8.33 -36.44 32.87
N ALA A 14 -9.41 -37.07 32.40
CA ALA A 14 -9.57 -37.41 31.01
C ALA A 14 -9.51 -36.11 30.20
N GLU A 15 -8.37 -35.86 29.55
CA GLU A 15 -8.20 -34.71 28.67
C GLU A 15 -9.29 -34.80 27.60
N ARG A 16 -10.28 -33.91 27.68
CA ARG A 16 -11.32 -33.82 26.65
C ARG A 16 -10.60 -33.62 25.31
N PRO A 17 -10.89 -34.43 24.28
CA PRO A 17 -10.26 -34.28 22.98
C PRO A 17 -10.67 -32.93 22.40
N VAL A 18 -9.81 -31.93 22.56
CA VAL A 18 -10.01 -30.63 21.94
C VAL A 18 -10.00 -30.87 20.44
N SER A 19 -11.13 -30.57 19.77
CA SER A 19 -11.29 -30.90 18.36
C SER A 19 -10.25 -30.18 17.51
N ILE A 20 -9.72 -30.88 16.51
CA ILE A 20 -8.76 -30.36 15.52
C ILE A 20 -9.25 -29.03 14.90
N VAL A 21 -10.57 -28.90 14.77
CA VAL A 21 -11.24 -27.70 14.26
C VAL A 21 -10.96 -26.48 15.14
N TRP A 22 -10.99 -26.61 16.47
CA TRP A 22 -10.72 -25.49 17.37
C TRP A 22 -9.30 -24.94 17.25
N PHE A 23 -8.31 -25.81 17.01
CA PHE A 23 -6.93 -25.36 16.78
C PHE A 23 -6.74 -24.66 15.44
N ALA A 24 -7.39 -25.16 14.38
CA ALA A 24 -7.37 -24.50 13.08
C ALA A 24 -8.05 -23.12 13.14
N LEU A 25 -9.22 -23.04 13.80
CA LEU A 25 -9.93 -21.77 14.01
C LEU A 25 -9.15 -20.81 14.90
N GLY A 26 -8.54 -21.28 15.98
CA GLY A 26 -7.68 -20.47 16.84
C GLY A 26 -6.47 -19.93 16.09
N GLY A 27 -5.83 -20.75 15.25
CA GLY A 27 -4.79 -20.32 14.32
C GLY A 27 -5.30 -19.22 13.38
N ALA A 28 -6.41 -19.46 12.68
CA ALA A 28 -7.01 -18.49 11.77
C ALA A 28 -7.29 -17.14 12.45
N ALA A 29 -7.84 -17.16 13.67
CA ALA A 29 -8.13 -15.96 14.45
C ALA A 29 -6.86 -15.18 14.82
N ILE A 30 -5.78 -15.86 15.24
CA ILE A 30 -4.48 -15.23 15.49
C ILE A 30 -3.92 -14.62 14.20
N GLY A 31 -3.97 -15.37 13.10
CA GLY A 31 -3.53 -14.89 11.79
C GLY A 31 -4.28 -13.63 11.34
N ALA A 32 -5.61 -13.61 11.54
CA ALA A 32 -6.44 -12.45 11.25
C ALA A 32 -6.07 -11.25 12.12
N LEU A 33 -5.87 -11.45 13.43
CA LEU A 33 -5.47 -10.39 14.34
C LEU A 33 -4.11 -9.79 13.97
N VAL A 34 -3.11 -10.63 13.68
CA VAL A 34 -1.79 -10.19 13.19
C VAL A 34 -1.92 -9.42 11.88
N GLY A 35 -2.75 -9.93 10.95
CA GLY A 35 -3.03 -9.28 9.68
C GLY A 35 -3.65 -7.89 9.86
N VAL A 36 -4.67 -7.76 10.72
CA VAL A 36 -5.32 -6.47 11.03
C VAL A 36 -4.31 -5.50 11.65
N LEU A 37 -3.50 -5.95 12.62
CA LEU A 37 -2.51 -5.10 13.27
C LEU A 37 -1.44 -4.60 12.27
N GLN A 38 -0.94 -5.49 11.41
CA GLN A 38 0.04 -5.12 10.38
C GLN A 38 -0.57 -4.19 9.34
N SER A 39 -1.82 -4.43 8.93
CA SER A 39 -2.56 -3.54 8.03
C SER A 39 -2.73 -2.14 8.63
N ALA A 40 -3.09 -2.06 9.92
CA ALA A 40 -3.22 -0.80 10.62
C ALA A 40 -1.87 -0.07 10.70
N LEU A 41 -0.79 -0.78 11.03
CA LEU A 41 0.55 -0.20 11.09
C LEU A 41 1.00 0.34 9.73
N GLU A 42 0.81 -0.42 8.65
CA GLU A 42 1.12 0.04 7.29
C GLU A 42 0.26 1.24 6.89
N TYR A 43 -1.03 1.22 7.24
CA TYR A 43 -1.93 2.33 6.99
C TYR A 43 -1.47 3.61 7.70
N PHE A 44 -1.17 3.54 9.00
CA PHE A 44 -0.77 4.72 9.78
C PHE A 44 0.64 5.22 9.44
N LEU A 45 1.59 4.34 9.12
CA LEU A 45 2.98 4.74 8.87
C LEU A 45 3.27 5.12 7.41
N ARG A 46 2.57 4.51 6.45
CA ARG A 46 2.96 4.58 5.04
C ARG A 46 1.83 4.95 4.09
N ALA A 47 0.60 4.51 4.35
CA ALA A 47 -0.47 4.62 3.37
C ALA A 47 -1.23 5.95 3.48
N ARG A 48 -1.38 6.64 2.35
CA ARG A 48 -2.40 7.71 2.22
C ARG A 48 -3.76 7.17 1.77
N ASN A 49 -3.83 5.89 1.39
CA ASN A 49 -5.05 5.24 0.89
C ASN A 49 -5.04 3.73 1.23
N VAL A 50 -6.22 3.17 1.52
CA VAL A 50 -6.46 1.75 1.80
C VAL A 50 -5.99 0.83 0.67
N ARG A 51 -6.06 1.27 -0.60
CA ARG A 51 -5.59 0.48 -1.75
C ARG A 51 -4.08 0.23 -1.76
N ASP A 52 -3.31 1.04 -1.03
CA ASP A 52 -1.85 0.92 -0.98
C ASP A 52 -1.42 -0.18 0.03
N VAL A 53 -2.36 -0.64 0.89
CA VAL A 53 -2.17 -1.68 1.90
C VAL A 53 -2.39 -3.07 1.31
N SER A 54 -1.54 -4.03 1.71
CA SER A 54 -1.57 -5.44 1.31
C SER A 54 -2.75 -6.24 1.92
N LEU A 55 -3.98 -5.73 1.80
CA LEU A 55 -5.15 -6.28 2.51
C LEU A 55 -5.40 -7.75 2.18
N THR A 56 -5.23 -8.17 0.93
CA THR A 56 -5.42 -9.58 0.54
C THR A 56 -4.41 -10.48 1.25
N THR A 57 -3.15 -10.07 1.35
CA THR A 57 -2.13 -10.82 2.10
C THR A 57 -2.51 -10.90 3.58
N PHE A 58 -2.84 -9.77 4.19
CA PHE A 58 -3.07 -9.71 5.64
C PHE A 58 -4.38 -10.36 6.07
N LEU A 59 -5.44 -10.22 5.28
CA LEU A 59 -6.78 -10.68 5.66
C LEU A 59 -7.13 -12.06 5.09
N ILE A 60 -6.39 -12.56 4.11
CA ILE A 60 -6.65 -13.88 3.51
C ILE A 60 -5.46 -14.82 3.74
N VAL A 61 -4.27 -14.44 3.28
CA VAL A 61 -3.10 -15.35 3.34
C VAL A 61 -2.72 -15.66 4.78
N TYR A 62 -2.65 -14.66 5.66
CA TYR A 62 -2.27 -14.87 7.05
C TYR A 62 -3.25 -15.79 7.80
N PRO A 63 -4.59 -15.55 7.79
CA PRO A 63 -5.54 -16.49 8.39
C PRO A 63 -5.40 -17.92 7.86
N VAL A 64 -5.27 -18.11 6.55
CA VAL A 64 -5.12 -19.44 5.94
C VAL A 64 -3.83 -20.12 6.41
N VAL A 65 -2.70 -19.41 6.36
CA VAL A 65 -1.40 -19.94 6.81
C VAL A 65 -1.44 -20.30 8.29
N PHE A 66 -1.99 -19.44 9.14
CA PHE A 66 -2.08 -19.73 10.57
C PHE A 66 -3.11 -20.82 10.89
N ALA A 67 -4.19 -20.97 10.12
CA ALA A 67 -5.11 -22.10 10.25
C ALA A 67 -4.41 -23.43 9.97
N ILE A 68 -3.59 -23.47 8.91
CA ILE A 68 -2.75 -24.64 8.57
C ILE A 68 -1.76 -24.92 9.70
N ILE A 69 -1.09 -23.89 10.23
CA ILE A 69 -0.17 -24.05 11.39
C ILE A 69 -0.91 -24.61 12.59
N GLY A 70 -2.09 -24.08 12.92
CA GLY A 70 -2.93 -24.55 14.03
C GLY A 70 -3.33 -26.03 13.86
N TRP A 71 -3.74 -26.42 12.64
CA TRP A 71 -4.03 -27.80 12.29
C TRP A 71 -2.81 -28.73 12.44
N ILE A 72 -1.63 -28.29 11.99
CA ILE A 72 -0.40 -29.07 12.14
C ILE A 72 -0.02 -29.23 13.62
N GLN A 73 -0.16 -28.17 14.43
CA GLN A 73 0.09 -28.20 15.87
C GLN A 73 -0.93 -29.05 16.63
N SER A 74 -2.16 -29.18 16.15
CA SER A 74 -3.15 -30.07 16.77
C SER A 74 -2.73 -31.54 16.62
N ARG A 75 -2.16 -31.90 15.46
CA ARG A 75 -1.62 -33.24 15.16
C ARG A 75 -0.28 -33.53 15.82
N ASN A 76 0.47 -32.49 16.19
CA ASN A 76 1.75 -32.62 16.88
C ASN A 76 1.68 -31.88 18.22
N PRO A 77 1.17 -32.51 19.29
CA PRO A 77 1.08 -31.89 20.63
C PRO A 77 2.43 -31.39 21.11
N ALA A 78 3.46 -32.17 20.81
CA ALA A 78 4.85 -31.82 20.96
C ALA A 78 5.32 -30.73 19.99
N ALA A 79 4.47 -29.91 19.38
CA ALA A 79 4.81 -28.69 18.64
C ALA A 79 4.03 -27.45 19.14
N ARG A 80 3.08 -27.63 20.06
CA ARG A 80 2.18 -26.57 20.55
C ARG A 80 2.90 -25.49 21.36
N ARG A 81 3.97 -25.84 22.07
CA ARG A 81 4.75 -24.90 22.88
C ARG A 81 6.07 -24.57 22.19
N TRP A 82 6.27 -23.29 21.85
CA TRP A 82 7.53 -22.82 21.30
C TRP A 82 8.69 -23.01 22.30
N ARG A 83 8.43 -22.75 23.58
CA ARG A 83 9.38 -23.02 24.67
C ARG A 83 9.22 -24.45 25.16
N ARG A 84 10.28 -25.25 25.00
CA ARG A 84 10.33 -26.64 25.47
C ARG A 84 10.78 -26.69 26.94
N PRO A 85 10.15 -27.52 27.78
CA PRO A 85 10.70 -27.79 29.11
C PRO A 85 12.08 -28.42 28.97
N THR A 86 12.94 -28.24 29.98
CA THR A 86 14.31 -28.80 29.97
C THR A 86 14.30 -30.32 29.83
N ALA A 87 13.33 -30.99 30.47
CA ALA A 87 13.10 -32.44 30.37
C ALA A 87 12.61 -32.92 28.99
N PHE A 88 12.33 -32.02 28.03
CA PHE A 88 11.95 -32.43 26.67
C PHE A 88 13.11 -33.02 25.90
N PHE A 89 14.33 -32.58 26.17
CA PHE A 89 15.51 -33.01 25.44
C PHE A 89 16.28 -34.09 26.23
N ALA A 90 16.82 -35.08 25.52
CA ALA A 90 17.71 -36.04 26.16
C ALA A 90 18.97 -35.34 26.68
N THR A 91 19.37 -35.71 27.90
CA THR A 91 20.62 -35.32 28.53
C THR A 91 21.78 -36.24 28.13
N GLU A 92 21.46 -37.48 27.75
CA GLU A 92 22.43 -38.49 27.37
C GLU A 92 22.73 -38.46 25.87
N PRO A 93 23.97 -38.80 25.47
CA PRO A 93 24.33 -38.91 24.06
C PRO A 93 23.53 -40.04 23.39
N LEU A 94 22.90 -39.73 22.26
CA LEU A 94 22.22 -40.72 21.43
C LEU A 94 23.22 -41.71 20.83
N SER A 95 22.73 -42.92 20.52
CA SER A 95 23.48 -43.84 19.68
C SER A 95 23.72 -43.22 18.29
N ALA A 96 24.81 -43.61 17.63
CA ALA A 96 25.19 -43.06 16.32
C ALA A 96 24.11 -43.27 15.25
N GLU A 97 23.41 -44.41 15.30
CA GLU A 97 22.32 -44.73 14.36
C GLU A 97 21.09 -43.84 14.57
N GLU A 98 20.69 -43.61 15.82
CA GLU A 98 19.57 -42.72 16.16
C GLU A 98 19.85 -41.27 15.81
N ASP A 99 21.08 -40.79 16.05
CA ASP A 99 21.47 -39.43 15.69
C ASP A 99 21.48 -39.23 14.16
N GLU A 100 21.93 -40.23 13.40
CA GLU A 100 21.87 -40.15 11.93
C GLU A 100 20.43 -40.18 11.41
N ALA A 101 19.60 -41.09 11.93
CA ALA A 101 18.18 -41.18 11.58
C ALA A 101 17.43 -39.89 11.90
N ARG A 102 17.71 -39.29 13.07
CA ARG A 102 17.22 -37.97 13.47
C ARG A 102 17.69 -36.90 12.49
N GLY A 103 18.98 -36.85 12.18
CA GLY A 103 19.54 -35.89 11.22
C GLY A 103 18.85 -35.96 9.86
N ARG A 104 18.51 -37.16 9.37
CA ARG A 104 17.73 -37.34 8.13
C ARG A 104 16.32 -36.77 8.25
N ARG A 105 15.59 -37.07 9.34
CA ARG A 105 14.23 -36.55 9.58
C ARG A 105 14.20 -35.02 9.68
N VAL A 106 15.10 -34.44 10.49
CA VAL A 106 15.19 -32.99 10.68
C VAL A 106 15.48 -32.31 9.35
N ARG A 107 16.49 -32.77 8.60
CA ARG A 107 16.80 -32.20 7.27
C ARG A 107 15.61 -32.29 6.33
N LYS A 108 14.93 -33.45 6.26
CA LYS A 108 13.75 -33.63 5.41
C LYS A 108 12.66 -32.62 5.79
N SER A 109 12.33 -32.52 7.08
CA SER A 109 11.29 -31.60 7.58
C SER A 109 11.64 -30.13 7.34
N VAL A 110 12.88 -29.72 7.58
CA VAL A 110 13.38 -28.35 7.32
C VAL A 110 13.26 -28.01 5.85
N TRP A 111 13.68 -28.91 4.95
CA TRP A 111 13.58 -28.68 3.50
C TRP A 111 12.15 -28.68 2.99
N THR A 112 11.28 -29.57 3.52
CA THR A 112 9.84 -29.52 3.23
C THR A 112 9.27 -28.18 3.67
N GLY A 113 9.60 -27.72 4.88
CA GLY A 113 9.16 -26.42 5.39
C GLY A 113 9.66 -25.25 4.55
N PHE A 114 10.94 -25.24 4.16
CA PHE A 114 11.53 -24.24 3.27
C PHE A 114 10.80 -24.19 1.93
N GLY A 115 10.57 -25.33 1.29
CA GLY A 115 9.83 -25.45 0.03
C GLY A 115 8.39 -24.94 0.15
N THR A 116 7.67 -25.33 1.21
CA THR A 116 6.34 -24.79 1.50
C THR A 116 6.36 -23.27 1.67
N GLY A 117 7.38 -22.74 2.34
CA GLY A 117 7.58 -21.30 2.49
C GLY A 117 7.75 -20.57 1.16
N ILE A 118 8.48 -21.15 0.20
CA ILE A 118 8.59 -20.60 -1.16
C ILE A 118 7.20 -20.50 -1.81
N VAL A 119 6.42 -21.57 -1.75
CA VAL A 119 5.07 -21.62 -2.35
C VAL A 119 4.15 -20.59 -1.71
N VAL A 120 4.17 -20.47 -0.38
CA VAL A 120 3.38 -19.45 0.34
C VAL A 120 3.82 -18.04 -0.04
N GLY A 121 5.14 -17.78 -0.10
CA GLY A 121 5.66 -16.46 -0.47
C GLY A 121 5.32 -16.05 -1.91
N ALA A 122 5.43 -16.98 -2.85
CA ALA A 122 5.01 -16.77 -4.23
C ALA A 122 3.50 -16.52 -4.35
N THR A 123 2.69 -17.31 -3.64
CA THR A 123 1.22 -17.14 -3.61
C THR A 123 0.82 -15.79 -3.02
N ALA A 124 1.45 -15.40 -1.90
CA ALA A 124 1.24 -14.09 -1.28
C ALA A 124 1.58 -12.95 -2.25
N SER A 125 2.71 -13.06 -2.94
CA SER A 125 3.13 -12.05 -3.95
C SER A 125 2.18 -11.99 -5.14
N ALA A 126 1.66 -13.13 -5.61
CA ALA A 126 0.71 -13.17 -6.72
C ALA A 126 -0.63 -12.52 -6.35
N LEU A 127 -1.16 -12.82 -5.15
CA LEU A 127 -2.38 -12.20 -4.63
C LEU A 127 -2.20 -10.70 -4.39
N ASP A 128 -1.02 -10.30 -3.92
CA ASP A 128 -0.69 -8.92 -3.72
C ASP A 128 -0.58 -8.15 -5.05
N PHE A 129 0.05 -8.76 -6.05
CA PHE A 129 0.10 -8.23 -7.40
C PHE A 129 -1.30 -8.08 -8.00
N ALA A 130 -2.18 -9.07 -7.83
CA ALA A 130 -3.56 -8.98 -8.31
C ALA A 130 -4.33 -7.83 -7.65
N TRP A 131 -4.02 -7.49 -6.39
CA TRP A 131 -4.67 -6.42 -5.65
C TRP A 131 -4.10 -5.02 -5.94
N ARG A 132 -2.77 -4.86 -5.85
CA ARG A 132 -2.09 -3.54 -5.93
C ARG A 132 -1.44 -3.26 -7.28
N GLY A 133 -1.19 -4.29 -8.08
CA GLY A 133 -0.54 -4.20 -9.38
C GLY A 133 0.98 -4.02 -9.31
N TRP A 134 1.55 -3.66 -10.46
CA TRP A 134 2.99 -3.49 -10.67
C TRP A 134 3.75 -2.62 -9.67
N PRO A 135 3.19 -1.50 -9.15
CA PRO A 135 3.94 -0.60 -8.27
C PRO A 135 4.46 -1.25 -6.98
N TYR A 136 3.94 -2.41 -6.56
CA TYR A 136 4.30 -3.02 -5.27
C TYR A 136 4.96 -4.40 -5.40
N VAL A 137 5.04 -4.96 -6.62
CA VAL A 137 5.49 -6.33 -6.88
C VAL A 137 6.88 -6.58 -6.32
N SER A 138 7.84 -5.71 -6.62
CA SER A 138 9.24 -5.95 -6.26
C SER A 138 9.47 -6.00 -4.75
N GLU A 139 8.78 -5.13 -4.00
CA GLU A 139 8.90 -5.09 -2.54
C GLU A 139 8.31 -6.35 -1.92
N MET A 140 7.10 -6.73 -2.35
CA MET A 140 6.41 -7.88 -1.81
C MET A 140 7.07 -9.20 -2.21
N LEU A 141 7.53 -9.31 -3.46
CA LEU A 141 8.19 -10.51 -3.98
C LEU A 141 9.52 -10.77 -3.28
N LEU A 142 10.36 -9.74 -3.13
CA LEU A 142 11.64 -9.89 -2.44
C LEU A 142 11.43 -10.24 -0.96
N PHE A 143 10.55 -9.50 -0.28
CA PHE A 143 10.27 -9.74 1.13
C PHE A 143 9.72 -11.15 1.34
N SER A 144 8.72 -11.55 0.57
CA SER A 144 8.06 -12.85 0.75
C SER A 144 8.99 -14.03 0.42
N LEU A 145 9.73 -13.99 -0.69
CA LEU A 145 10.67 -15.05 -1.08
C LEU A 145 11.89 -15.12 -0.17
N PHE A 146 12.17 -14.08 0.61
CA PHE A 146 13.21 -14.13 1.63
C PHE A 146 12.67 -14.71 2.94
N PHE A 147 11.58 -14.14 3.47
CA PHE A 147 11.11 -14.43 4.82
C PHE A 147 10.27 -15.71 4.91
N PHE A 148 9.38 -16.01 3.98
CA PHE A 148 8.52 -17.21 4.10
C PHE A 148 9.31 -18.52 4.04
N PRO A 149 10.31 -18.71 3.16
CA PRO A 149 11.15 -19.91 3.19
C PRO A 149 11.91 -20.05 4.50
N TYR A 150 12.40 -18.93 5.05
CA TYR A 150 13.05 -18.92 6.36
C TYR A 150 12.09 -19.36 7.48
N PHE A 151 10.89 -18.78 7.56
CA PHE A 151 9.87 -19.18 8.53
C PHE A 151 9.42 -20.63 8.34
N GLY A 152 9.24 -21.05 7.09
CA GLY A 152 8.93 -22.43 6.75
C GLY A 152 10.01 -23.40 7.23
N ALA A 153 11.29 -23.07 7.05
CA ALA A 153 12.41 -23.85 7.57
C ALA A 153 12.40 -23.94 9.11
N LEU A 154 12.09 -22.84 9.80
CA LEU A 154 11.95 -22.83 11.27
C LEU A 154 10.77 -23.68 11.75
N LEU A 155 9.62 -23.61 11.07
CA LEU A 155 8.47 -24.47 11.34
C LEU A 155 8.83 -25.93 11.12
N GLY A 156 9.48 -26.26 9.99
CA GLY A 156 9.97 -27.60 9.69
C GLY A 156 10.94 -28.13 10.75
N LEU A 157 11.85 -27.27 11.24
CA LEU A 157 12.73 -27.60 12.34
C LEU A 157 11.93 -27.91 13.61
N ASN A 158 11.01 -27.03 14.01
CA ASN A 158 10.22 -27.20 15.23
C ASN A 158 9.37 -28.48 15.20
N LEU A 159 8.72 -28.76 14.06
CA LEU A 159 7.90 -29.96 13.85
C LEU A 159 8.71 -31.26 13.83
N SER A 160 10.01 -31.17 13.54
CA SER A 160 10.88 -32.35 13.52
C SER A 160 11.40 -32.78 14.90
N LEU A 161 11.29 -31.91 15.90
CA LEU A 161 11.77 -32.20 17.26
C LEU A 161 10.80 -33.11 18.00
N LYS A 162 11.31 -34.22 18.51
CA LYS A 162 10.57 -35.16 19.35
C LYS A 162 11.06 -35.10 20.80
N PRO A 163 10.20 -35.45 21.78
CA PRO A 163 10.64 -35.69 23.15
C PRO A 163 11.77 -36.73 23.15
N GLY A 164 12.84 -36.47 23.90
CA GLY A 164 14.03 -37.33 23.94
C GLY A 164 15.07 -37.04 22.85
N ASP A 165 14.82 -36.12 21.90
CA ASP A 165 15.90 -35.66 21.03
C ASP A 165 16.90 -34.79 21.84
N PRO A 166 18.20 -34.76 21.54
CA PRO A 166 19.11 -33.83 22.17
C PRO A 166 18.82 -32.40 21.69
N LYS A 167 19.16 -31.40 22.52
CA LYS A 167 18.90 -30.00 22.19
C LYS A 167 19.61 -29.62 20.88
N PRO A 168 18.90 -29.05 19.88
CA PRO A 168 19.54 -28.58 18.67
C PRO A 168 20.55 -27.48 19.02
N SER A 169 21.81 -27.70 18.65
CA SER A 169 22.88 -26.71 18.76
C SER A 169 23.12 -26.07 17.40
N ILE A 170 23.25 -24.74 17.36
CA ILE A 170 23.60 -24.01 16.14
C ILE A 170 24.94 -24.50 15.57
N ARG A 171 25.86 -24.94 16.45
CA ARG A 171 27.16 -25.51 16.04
C ARG A 171 27.02 -26.84 15.28
N ASN A 172 25.91 -27.54 15.44
CA ASN A 172 25.64 -28.81 14.78
C ASN A 172 24.91 -28.63 13.44
N LEU A 173 24.51 -27.40 13.07
CA LEU A 173 24.02 -27.07 11.74
C LEU A 173 25.19 -27.01 10.75
N ARG A 174 25.76 -28.18 10.45
CA ARG A 174 26.72 -28.33 9.36
C ARG A 174 25.95 -28.44 8.05
N PHE A 175 25.95 -27.35 7.29
CA PHE A 175 25.45 -27.39 5.92
C PHE A 175 26.43 -28.19 5.07
N ARG A 176 25.92 -29.22 4.39
CA ARG A 176 26.70 -29.89 3.35
C ARG A 176 26.98 -28.87 2.23
N MET A 177 28.13 -29.00 1.56
CA MET A 177 28.48 -28.11 0.43
C MET A 177 27.34 -28.01 -0.60
N ARG A 178 26.69 -29.13 -0.91
CA ARG A 178 25.50 -29.17 -1.78
C ARG A 178 24.35 -28.27 -1.30
N THR A 179 24.08 -28.22 0.01
CA THR A 179 23.05 -27.35 0.58
C THR A 179 23.42 -25.89 0.41
N LEU A 180 24.67 -25.52 0.68
CA LEU A 180 25.15 -24.15 0.49
C LEU A 180 25.00 -23.74 -0.98
N MET A 181 25.43 -24.59 -1.92
CA MET A 181 25.26 -24.33 -3.35
C MET A 181 23.80 -24.09 -3.75
N ILE A 182 22.86 -24.91 -3.25
CA ILE A 182 21.43 -24.75 -3.53
C ILE A 182 20.91 -23.42 -2.97
N LEU A 183 21.27 -23.07 -1.74
CA LEU A 183 20.84 -21.81 -1.11
C LEU A 183 21.43 -20.59 -1.82
N THR A 184 22.70 -20.64 -2.21
CA THR A 184 23.34 -19.58 -3.00
C THR A 184 22.67 -19.41 -4.36
N ALA A 185 22.40 -20.51 -5.07
CA ALA A 185 21.69 -20.46 -6.35
C ALA A 185 20.27 -19.89 -6.18
N TYR A 186 19.55 -20.30 -5.14
CA TYR A 186 18.24 -19.75 -4.80
C TYR A 186 18.29 -18.23 -4.56
N LEU A 187 19.23 -17.77 -3.72
CA LEU A 187 19.39 -16.34 -3.44
C LEU A 187 19.78 -15.54 -4.69
N ALA A 188 20.63 -16.09 -5.54
CA ALA A 188 21.00 -15.46 -6.81
C ALA A 188 19.79 -15.31 -7.74
N ILE A 189 18.94 -16.34 -7.85
CA ILE A 189 17.69 -16.28 -8.61
C ILE A 189 16.74 -15.23 -8.01
N CYS A 190 16.54 -15.25 -6.69
CA CYS A 190 15.69 -14.26 -6.01
C CYS A 190 16.18 -12.83 -6.24
N LEU A 191 17.49 -12.60 -6.17
CA LEU A 191 18.09 -11.29 -6.42
C LEU A 191 17.91 -10.86 -7.89
N ALA A 192 18.15 -11.77 -8.85
CA ALA A 192 17.95 -11.48 -10.27
C ALA A 192 16.49 -11.09 -10.57
N VAL A 193 15.54 -11.86 -10.05
CA VAL A 193 14.10 -11.56 -10.17
C VAL A 193 13.76 -10.24 -9.49
N ALA A 194 14.30 -9.96 -8.30
CA ALA A 194 14.07 -8.71 -7.60
C ALA A 194 14.61 -7.49 -8.36
N VAL A 195 15.81 -7.58 -8.95
CA VAL A 195 16.40 -6.50 -9.75
C VAL A 195 15.61 -6.26 -11.04
N GLN A 196 15.16 -7.32 -11.71
CA GLN A 196 14.36 -7.17 -12.92
C GLN A 196 12.99 -6.56 -12.61
N THR A 197 12.32 -7.05 -11.57
CA THR A 197 11.00 -6.54 -11.16
C THR A 197 11.06 -5.15 -10.54
N SER A 198 12.16 -4.77 -9.88
CA SER A 198 12.29 -3.43 -9.27
C SER A 198 12.33 -2.31 -10.30
N ARG A 199 12.90 -2.55 -11.49
CA ARG A 199 12.87 -1.57 -12.60
C ARG A 199 11.43 -1.32 -13.06
N VAL A 200 10.69 -2.40 -13.33
CA VAL A 200 9.29 -2.37 -13.79
C VAL A 200 8.38 -1.75 -12.72
N SER A 201 8.54 -2.18 -11.47
CA SER A 201 7.83 -1.66 -10.30
C SER A 201 8.14 -0.17 -10.08
N GLY A 202 9.40 0.24 -10.19
CA GLY A 202 9.83 1.64 -10.07
C GLY A 202 9.18 2.54 -11.12
N ALA A 203 9.16 2.12 -12.39
CA ALA A 203 8.46 2.83 -13.46
C ALA A 203 6.95 2.92 -13.18
N ALA A 204 6.31 1.81 -12.80
CA ALA A 204 4.90 1.77 -12.44
C ALA A 204 4.57 2.70 -11.26
N LYS A 205 5.42 2.78 -10.23
CA LYS A 205 5.28 3.73 -9.12
C LYS A 205 5.33 5.18 -9.60
N ILE A 206 6.30 5.52 -10.45
CA ILE A 206 6.42 6.86 -11.01
C ILE A 206 5.13 7.24 -11.75
N TYR A 207 4.62 6.36 -12.61
CA TYR A 207 3.36 6.62 -13.33
C TYR A 207 2.15 6.67 -12.39
N HIS A 208 2.09 5.83 -11.38
CA HIS A 208 1.05 5.90 -10.35
C HIS A 208 1.03 7.26 -9.63
N PHE A 209 2.20 7.76 -9.23
CA PHE A 209 2.30 9.09 -8.61
C PHE A 209 1.93 10.21 -9.58
N LYS A 210 2.36 10.13 -10.85
CA LYS A 210 1.99 11.09 -11.89
C LYS A 210 0.48 11.11 -12.14
N ALA A 211 -0.18 9.95 -12.25
CA ALA A 211 -1.63 9.84 -12.40
C ALA A 211 -2.35 10.48 -11.21
N ARG A 212 -1.94 10.16 -9.97
CA ARG A 212 -2.52 10.76 -8.75
C ARG A 212 -2.32 12.27 -8.68
N ASN A 213 -1.13 12.75 -9.05
CA ASN A 213 -0.86 14.18 -9.09
C ASN A 213 -1.74 14.86 -10.14
N ALA A 214 -1.90 14.28 -11.33
CA ALA A 214 -2.78 14.80 -12.37
C ALA A 214 -4.24 14.88 -11.89
N VAL A 215 -4.77 13.84 -11.24
CA VAL A 215 -6.13 13.86 -10.64
C VAL A 215 -6.25 14.97 -9.59
N THR A 216 -5.25 15.10 -8.71
CA THR A 216 -5.29 16.09 -7.61
C THR A 216 -5.23 17.51 -8.17
N THR A 217 -4.32 17.78 -9.09
CA THR A 217 -4.18 19.09 -9.75
C THR A 217 -5.41 19.41 -10.61
N GLY A 218 -5.93 18.43 -11.37
CA GLY A 218 -7.18 18.57 -12.11
C GLY A 218 -8.36 18.91 -11.21
N GLY A 219 -8.44 18.32 -10.01
CA GLY A 219 -9.45 18.65 -9.00
C GLY A 219 -9.36 20.10 -8.50
N VAL A 220 -8.15 20.63 -8.33
CA VAL A 220 -7.96 22.06 -7.97
C VAL A 220 -8.48 22.97 -9.09
N PHE A 221 -8.13 22.69 -10.34
CA PHE A 221 -8.61 23.49 -11.47
C PHE A 221 -10.11 23.33 -11.73
N GLN A 222 -10.69 22.16 -11.45
CA GLN A 222 -12.14 21.97 -11.47
C GLN A 222 -12.81 22.90 -10.46
N GLY A 223 -12.29 23.01 -9.23
CA GLY A 223 -12.82 23.94 -8.23
C GLY A 223 -12.74 25.40 -8.68
N ILE A 224 -11.66 25.80 -9.35
CA ILE A 224 -11.54 27.15 -9.94
C ILE A 224 -12.56 27.33 -11.07
N LEU A 225 -12.72 26.35 -11.96
CA LEU A 225 -13.69 26.38 -13.05
C LEU A 225 -15.12 26.53 -12.53
N ASP A 226 -15.50 25.75 -11.51
CA ASP A 226 -16.82 25.81 -10.88
C ASP A 226 -17.08 27.21 -10.29
N GLN A 227 -16.06 27.82 -9.68
CA GLN A 227 -16.14 29.19 -9.19
C GLN A 227 -16.33 30.20 -10.34
N GLN A 228 -15.60 30.07 -11.46
CA GLN A 228 -15.77 30.96 -12.62
C GLN A 228 -17.18 30.81 -13.23
N ILE A 229 -17.70 29.58 -13.32
CA ILE A 229 -19.06 29.33 -13.79
C ILE A 229 -20.09 30.01 -12.87
N ALA A 230 -19.90 29.93 -11.54
CA ALA A 230 -20.77 30.63 -10.59
C ALA A 230 -20.69 32.16 -10.75
N ASP A 231 -19.48 32.70 -10.99
CA ASP A 231 -19.26 34.12 -11.21
C ASP A 231 -19.91 34.66 -12.50
N LEU A 232 -20.27 33.81 -13.48
CA LEU A 232 -21.09 34.23 -14.64
C LEU A 232 -22.46 34.77 -14.21
N GLY A 233 -23.00 34.30 -13.09
CA GLY A 233 -24.24 34.81 -12.51
C GLY A 233 -24.17 36.30 -12.14
N ARG A 234 -22.97 36.86 -11.98
CA ARG A 234 -22.76 38.30 -11.70
C ARG A 234 -23.22 39.20 -12.83
N LYS A 235 -23.32 38.70 -14.06
CA LYS A 235 -23.90 39.46 -15.17
C LYS A 235 -25.35 39.86 -14.87
N ARG A 236 -26.14 38.95 -14.28
CA ARG A 236 -27.50 39.24 -13.83
C ARG A 236 -27.53 40.27 -12.70
N ASN A 237 -26.57 40.20 -11.77
CA ASN A 237 -26.44 41.22 -10.72
C ASN A 237 -26.20 42.61 -11.32
N ALA A 238 -25.34 42.72 -12.34
CA ALA A 238 -25.09 43.98 -13.03
C ALA A 238 -26.35 44.53 -13.72
N GLU A 239 -27.15 43.68 -14.37
CA GLU A 239 -28.43 44.06 -14.98
C GLU A 239 -29.45 44.54 -13.94
N GLU A 240 -29.58 43.85 -12.81
CA GLU A 240 -30.46 44.22 -11.71
C GLU A 240 -30.05 45.56 -11.07
N LEU A 241 -28.74 45.79 -10.86
CA LEU A 241 -28.20 47.06 -10.38
C LEU A 241 -28.46 48.22 -11.35
N ARG A 242 -28.31 48.00 -12.66
CA ARG A 242 -28.64 49.01 -13.68
C ARG A 242 -30.13 49.36 -13.71
N ALA A 243 -30.99 48.40 -13.32
CA ALA A 243 -32.42 48.61 -13.13
C ALA A 243 -32.78 49.24 -11.76
N GLY A 244 -31.78 49.59 -10.93
CA GLY A 244 -31.99 50.19 -9.61
C GLY A 244 -32.44 49.20 -8.53
N ARG A 245 -32.26 47.89 -8.75
CA ARG A 245 -32.58 46.84 -7.77
C ARG A 245 -31.30 46.31 -7.13
N ILE A 246 -31.35 46.01 -5.83
CA ILE A 246 -30.23 45.40 -5.11
C ILE A 246 -30.31 43.88 -5.30
N PRO A 247 -29.38 43.24 -6.04
CA PRO A 247 -29.40 41.80 -6.27
C PRO A 247 -29.06 41.03 -5.00
N GLU A 248 -29.57 39.80 -4.87
CA GLU A 248 -29.20 38.95 -3.73
C GLU A 248 -27.78 38.39 -3.82
N GLY A 249 -27.20 38.33 -5.03
CA GLY A 249 -25.88 37.72 -5.26
C GLY A 249 -24.67 38.62 -5.02
N ILE A 250 -24.84 39.91 -4.69
CA ILE A 250 -23.71 40.83 -4.45
C ILE A 250 -23.20 40.73 -3.01
N LEU A 251 -22.00 41.28 -2.75
CA LEU A 251 -21.40 41.26 -1.41
C LEU A 251 -22.28 41.99 -0.40
N GLN A 252 -22.39 41.45 0.82
CA GLN A 252 -23.23 42.05 1.87
C GLN A 252 -22.85 43.50 2.16
N SER A 253 -21.54 43.82 2.17
CA SER A 253 -21.05 45.20 2.34
C SER A 253 -21.52 46.14 1.24
N GLN A 254 -21.65 45.65 0.00
CA GLN A 254 -22.21 46.43 -1.11
C GLN A 254 -23.72 46.61 -0.94
N LYS A 255 -24.46 45.58 -0.50
CA LYS A 255 -25.89 45.69 -0.21
C LYS A 255 -26.16 46.76 0.86
N ASP A 256 -25.40 46.71 1.95
CA ASP A 256 -25.58 47.65 3.07
C ASP A 256 -25.22 49.07 2.67
N PHE A 257 -24.14 49.25 1.90
CA PHE A 257 -23.79 50.53 1.29
C PHE A 257 -24.92 51.05 0.39
N LEU A 258 -25.43 50.24 -0.53
CA LEU A 258 -26.51 50.65 -1.43
C LEU A 258 -27.80 51.03 -0.67
N ARG A 259 -28.17 50.28 0.37
CA ARG A 259 -29.31 50.60 1.25
C ARG A 259 -29.12 51.92 2.00
N SER A 260 -27.90 52.22 2.43
CA SER A 260 -27.60 53.49 3.12
C SER A 260 -27.77 54.72 2.20
N LEU A 261 -27.58 54.55 0.89
CA LEU A 261 -27.76 55.63 -0.08
C LEU A 261 -29.24 56.04 -0.17
N ASP A 262 -30.17 55.11 0.03
CA ASP A 262 -31.61 55.40 -0.04
C ASP A 262 -32.06 56.49 0.93
N GLN A 263 -31.36 56.62 2.06
CA GLN A 263 -31.66 57.58 3.12
C GLN A 263 -30.87 58.88 3.01
N THR A 264 -29.72 58.87 2.32
CA THR A 264 -28.70 59.93 2.48
C THR A 264 -28.30 60.63 1.18
N ALA A 265 -28.58 60.03 0.03
CA ALA A 265 -28.07 60.51 -1.26
C ALA A 265 -29.16 61.06 -2.19
N THR A 266 -28.74 61.96 -3.09
CA THR A 266 -29.56 62.39 -4.24
C THR A 266 -29.74 61.25 -5.24
N GLU A 267 -30.82 61.27 -6.01
CA GLU A 267 -31.11 60.25 -7.04
C GLU A 267 -29.99 60.14 -8.10
N GLU A 268 -29.39 61.26 -8.48
CA GLU A 268 -28.24 61.26 -9.42
C GLU A 268 -27.04 60.51 -8.84
N TYR A 269 -26.71 60.74 -7.56
CA TYR A 269 -25.59 60.07 -6.92
C TYR A 269 -25.87 58.57 -6.69
N LYS A 270 -27.11 58.20 -6.35
CA LYS A 270 -27.54 56.80 -6.29
C LYS A 270 -27.30 56.12 -7.64
N LYS A 271 -27.83 56.70 -8.72
CA LYS A 271 -27.68 56.16 -10.08
C LYS A 271 -26.21 55.98 -10.46
N TYR A 272 -25.36 56.95 -10.15
CA TYR A 272 -23.91 56.85 -10.35
C TYR A 272 -23.29 55.66 -9.59
N ARG A 273 -23.61 55.49 -8.30
CA ARG A 273 -23.05 54.40 -7.47
C ARG A 273 -23.54 53.02 -7.87
N TYR A 274 -24.82 52.87 -8.18
CA TYR A 274 -25.37 51.63 -8.75
C TYR A 274 -24.66 51.27 -10.07
N GLY A 275 -24.45 52.25 -10.96
CA GLY A 275 -23.69 52.08 -12.20
C GLY A 275 -22.26 51.60 -11.97
N LEU A 276 -21.52 52.23 -11.06
CA LEU A 276 -20.14 51.84 -10.74
C LEU A 276 -20.02 50.40 -10.25
N ILE A 277 -20.93 49.96 -9.36
CA ILE A 277 -20.95 48.58 -8.86
C ILE A 277 -21.37 47.62 -9.98
N ALA A 278 -22.37 47.99 -10.79
CA ALA A 278 -22.81 47.19 -11.93
C ALA A 278 -21.68 46.96 -12.94
N ASP A 279 -20.86 47.98 -13.23
CA ASP A 279 -19.72 47.86 -14.13
C ASP A 279 -18.60 46.98 -13.55
N GLY A 280 -18.42 47.01 -12.22
CA GLY A 280 -17.56 46.08 -11.50
C GLY A 280 -18.02 44.62 -11.63
N GLU A 281 -19.31 44.36 -11.37
CA GLU A 281 -19.90 43.02 -11.52
C GLU A 281 -19.87 42.53 -12.98
N GLN A 282 -20.14 43.41 -13.94
CA GLN A 282 -20.02 43.09 -15.37
C GLN A 282 -18.59 42.72 -15.74
N ARG A 283 -17.60 43.50 -15.31
CA ARG A 283 -16.19 43.23 -15.58
C ARG A 283 -15.76 41.87 -15.01
N LEU A 284 -16.21 41.53 -13.81
CA LEU A 284 -15.92 40.22 -13.21
C LEU A 284 -16.60 39.09 -13.99
N ALA A 285 -17.84 39.26 -14.43
CA ALA A 285 -18.53 38.28 -15.27
C ALA A 285 -17.82 38.07 -16.62
N ASP A 286 -17.32 39.14 -17.24
CA ASP A 286 -16.60 39.06 -18.52
C ASP A 286 -15.23 38.36 -18.35
N ILE A 287 -14.51 38.65 -17.25
CA ILE A 287 -13.29 37.92 -16.89
C ILE A 287 -13.61 36.44 -16.68
N ALA A 288 -14.65 36.14 -15.91
CA ALA A 288 -15.10 34.77 -15.66
C ALA A 288 -15.42 34.03 -16.96
N LEU A 289 -16.12 34.68 -17.90
CA LEU A 289 -16.45 34.12 -19.21
C LEU A 289 -15.20 33.71 -19.99
N SER A 290 -14.18 34.58 -20.04
CA SER A 290 -12.91 34.24 -20.70
C SER A 290 -12.14 33.12 -19.98
N ASN A 291 -12.20 33.09 -18.65
CA ASN A 291 -11.52 32.08 -17.83
C ASN A 291 -12.16 30.69 -17.93
N VAL A 292 -13.48 30.60 -18.11
CA VAL A 292 -14.19 29.31 -18.22
C VAL A 292 -13.61 28.46 -19.36
N ASP A 293 -13.37 29.05 -20.53
CA ASP A 293 -12.77 28.33 -21.67
C ASP A 293 -11.34 27.85 -21.37
N VAL A 294 -10.53 28.69 -20.73
CA VAL A 294 -9.15 28.35 -20.37
C VAL A 294 -9.10 27.23 -19.34
N TYR A 295 -9.85 27.36 -18.24
CA TYR A 295 -9.85 26.37 -17.17
C TYR A 295 -10.53 25.06 -17.58
N SER A 296 -11.54 25.07 -18.46
CA SER A 296 -12.10 23.85 -19.04
C SER A 296 -11.01 23.04 -19.76
N ARG A 297 -10.23 23.69 -20.63
CA ARG A 297 -9.12 23.03 -21.34
C ARG A 297 -8.05 22.48 -20.39
N ILE A 298 -7.73 23.21 -19.32
CA ILE A 298 -6.78 22.75 -18.30
C ILE A 298 -7.30 21.52 -17.54
N VAL A 299 -8.59 21.52 -17.17
CA VAL A 299 -9.24 20.39 -16.51
C VAL A 299 -9.18 19.15 -17.40
N ASP A 300 -9.54 19.30 -18.68
CA ASP A 300 -9.53 18.19 -19.63
C ASP A 300 -8.11 17.66 -19.86
N TYR A 301 -7.12 18.55 -19.98
CA TYR A 301 -5.70 18.18 -20.03
C TYR A 301 -5.27 17.31 -18.83
N PHE A 302 -5.65 17.66 -17.61
CA PHE A 302 -5.28 16.85 -16.44
C PHE A 302 -6.04 15.52 -16.34
N LYS A 303 -7.28 15.47 -16.85
CA LYS A 303 -8.01 14.19 -16.98
C LYS A 303 -7.30 13.26 -17.97
N GLU A 304 -6.93 13.77 -19.14
CA GLU A 304 -6.19 13.01 -20.15
C GLU A 304 -4.82 12.53 -19.62
N LEU A 305 -4.09 13.39 -18.91
CA LEU A 305 -2.83 12.98 -18.26
C LEU A 305 -3.05 11.89 -17.21
N ALA A 306 -4.10 12.00 -16.39
CA ALA A 306 -4.41 10.98 -15.40
C ALA A 306 -4.68 9.62 -16.06
N GLU A 307 -5.46 9.59 -17.13
CA GLU A 307 -5.75 8.37 -17.91
C GLU A 307 -4.51 7.81 -18.58
N LYS A 308 -3.71 8.67 -19.22
CA LYS A 308 -2.43 8.30 -19.84
C LYS A 308 -1.51 7.60 -18.84
N TYR A 309 -1.34 8.19 -17.66
CA TYR A 309 -0.46 7.66 -16.64
C TYR A 309 -1.03 6.44 -15.91
N GLU A 310 -2.35 6.32 -15.80
CA GLU A 310 -2.98 5.11 -15.28
C GLU A 310 -2.78 3.93 -16.24
N LYS A 311 -2.88 4.15 -17.55
CA LYS A 311 -2.54 3.13 -18.56
C LYS A 311 -1.05 2.74 -18.48
N ALA A 312 -0.15 3.74 -18.43
CA ALA A 312 1.29 3.50 -18.30
C ALA A 312 1.66 2.75 -17.00
N ARG A 313 0.90 2.92 -15.92
CA ARG A 313 1.06 2.17 -14.67
C ARG A 313 0.77 0.67 -14.86
N LEU A 314 -0.20 0.31 -15.71
CA LEU A 314 -0.56 -1.07 -16.00
C LEU A 314 0.44 -1.73 -16.95
N GLU A 315 1.06 -0.95 -17.84
CA GLU A 315 2.01 -1.39 -18.87
C GLU A 315 3.36 -0.66 -18.76
N PRO A 316 4.06 -0.71 -17.60
CA PRO A 316 5.23 0.12 -17.32
C PRO A 316 6.48 -0.20 -18.16
N TRP A 317 6.45 -1.26 -18.97
CA TRP A 317 7.52 -1.61 -19.91
C TRP A 317 7.36 -0.94 -21.28
N LEU A 318 6.20 -0.35 -21.56
CA LEU A 318 5.98 0.37 -22.81
C LEU A 318 6.50 1.80 -22.71
N PRO A 319 7.15 2.32 -23.76
CA PRO A 319 7.49 3.74 -23.83
C PRO A 319 6.23 4.59 -23.68
N VAL A 320 6.33 5.63 -22.85
CA VAL A 320 5.26 6.62 -22.67
C VAL A 320 5.63 7.86 -23.47
N GLU A 321 4.71 8.32 -24.29
CA GLU A 321 4.88 9.56 -25.05
C GLU A 321 5.18 10.75 -24.12
N PRO A 322 5.94 11.75 -24.56
CA PRO A 322 6.12 12.99 -23.80
C PRO A 322 4.79 13.63 -23.43
N ASP A 323 4.76 14.40 -22.34
CA ASP A 323 3.54 15.11 -21.97
C ASP A 323 3.26 16.25 -22.96
N PRO A 324 2.00 16.43 -23.39
CA PRO A 324 1.65 17.60 -24.16
C PRO A 324 1.92 18.87 -23.33
N PRO A 325 2.18 20.01 -23.97
CA PRO A 325 2.29 21.28 -23.26
C PRO A 325 0.96 21.61 -22.58
N MET A 326 1.03 22.15 -21.36
CA MET A 326 -0.16 22.58 -20.64
C MET A 326 -0.89 23.70 -21.42
N PRO A 327 -2.22 23.66 -21.53
CA PRO A 327 -2.98 24.74 -22.16
C PRO A 327 -2.68 26.08 -21.49
N GLY A 328 -2.32 27.09 -22.29
CA GLY A 328 -1.98 28.43 -21.79
C GLY A 328 -0.54 28.59 -21.30
N ALA A 329 0.25 27.53 -21.20
CA ALA A 329 1.70 27.67 -21.08
C ALA A 329 2.24 28.13 -22.44
N SER A 330 2.67 29.39 -22.55
CA SER A 330 3.52 29.81 -23.67
C SER A 330 4.68 28.82 -23.74
N ALA A 331 4.89 28.20 -24.90
CA ALA A 331 5.97 27.24 -25.09
C ALA A 331 7.24 27.82 -24.44
N PRO A 332 7.93 27.07 -23.56
CA PRO A 332 9.17 27.57 -22.99
C PRO A 332 10.03 27.98 -24.17
N ALA A 333 10.37 29.27 -24.26
CA ALA A 333 11.21 29.79 -25.32
C ALA A 333 12.40 28.85 -25.38
N THR A 334 12.49 28.07 -26.45
CA THR A 334 13.46 26.98 -26.58
C THR A 334 14.82 27.58 -26.33
N THR A 335 15.35 27.41 -25.12
CA THR A 335 16.73 27.74 -24.83
C THR A 335 17.50 26.80 -25.75
N PRO A 336 18.23 27.34 -26.75
CA PRO A 336 18.95 26.50 -27.68
C PRO A 336 19.87 25.58 -26.85
N PRO A 337 20.03 24.31 -27.24
CA PRO A 337 20.86 23.37 -26.50
C PRO A 337 22.25 23.99 -26.28
N PRO A 338 22.80 23.91 -25.05
CA PRO A 338 24.13 24.42 -24.75
C PRO A 338 25.13 23.59 -25.56
N GLY A 339 25.50 24.08 -26.74
CA GLY A 339 26.32 23.32 -27.68
C GLY A 339 26.13 23.64 -29.16
N ALA A 340 25.12 24.43 -29.55
CA ALA A 340 25.05 25.00 -30.90
C ALA A 340 26.05 26.16 -31.03
N GLY A 341 27.35 25.82 -30.98
CA GLY A 341 28.44 26.74 -31.29
C GLY A 341 28.28 27.23 -32.71
N THR A 342 28.25 28.54 -32.87
CA THR A 342 28.33 29.24 -34.15
C THR A 342 29.60 28.78 -34.87
N PRO A 343 29.52 28.17 -36.07
CA PRO A 343 30.71 27.88 -36.86
C PRO A 343 31.15 29.17 -37.54
N GLY A 344 32.18 29.81 -37.00
CA GLY A 344 32.87 30.95 -37.60
C GLY A 344 33.62 31.74 -36.52
N SER A 345 34.83 32.24 -36.71
CA SER A 345 35.61 32.41 -37.93
C SER A 345 36.97 32.98 -37.49
N ARG A 346 38.04 32.48 -38.12
CA ARG A 346 39.46 32.90 -38.05
C ARG A 346 40.29 32.34 -36.91
#